data_AF-A0A962VYY1-F1
#
_entry.id   AF-A0A962VYY1-F1
#
_cell.length_a   1.000
_cell.length_b   1.000
_cell.length_c   1.000
_cell.angle_alpha   90.00
_cell.angle_beta   90.00
_cell.angle_gamma   90.00
#
_symmetry.space_group_name_H-M   'P 1'
#
loop_
_entity.id
_entity.type
_entity.pdbx_description
1 polymer ?
#
loop_
_entity_poly.entity_id
_entity_poly.type
_entity_poly.pdbx_seq_one_letter_code
_entity_poly.pdbx_strand_id
1 'polypeptide(L)'
;MPIFDIFLLRPQAAIHACENRRAPLWISAFIMLIGTVYGVLVALLQRGFGGELQGIPVVDIPFWVLMLGNILPGVLITIMIHIGIMLVAWLMAKALGGPGELGLLYRAGGYLLPLSLPALPAVAFTVATTTTTAHSAGSMPMLYQVLAICGAALFLTGLHQMFRVTQNFPSVRALLAVALFAAFSVSILSLA
;
A
#
# COMPACT_ATOMS: atom_id res chain seq x y z
N MET A 1 10.32 7.28 18.74
CA MET A 1 8.89 6.89 18.60
C MET A 1 8.77 6.24 17.24
N PRO A 2 8.25 5.00 17.13
CA PRO A 2 8.34 4.22 15.89
C PRO A 2 7.74 4.94 14.68
N ILE A 3 6.73 5.79 14.87
CA ILE A 3 6.10 6.57 13.80
C ILE A 3 7.09 7.51 13.11
N PHE A 4 7.83 8.33 13.86
CA PHE A 4 8.82 9.24 13.26
C PHE A 4 9.92 8.46 12.57
N ASP A 5 10.35 7.33 13.16
CA ASP A 5 11.39 6.49 12.57
C ASP A 5 10.92 5.82 11.26
N ILE A 6 9.61 5.53 11.10
CA ILE A 6 9.01 5.08 9.84
C ILE A 6 9.16 6.16 8.76
N PHE A 7 8.70 7.38 9.01
CA PHE A 7 8.72 8.47 8.02
C PHE A 7 10.13 9.00 7.73
N LEU A 8 11.06 8.86 8.68
CA LEU A 8 12.48 9.13 8.49
C LEU A 8 13.25 7.95 7.88
N LEU A 9 12.56 6.85 7.53
CA LEU A 9 13.12 5.66 6.88
C LEU A 9 14.31 5.08 7.66
N ARG A 10 14.20 5.11 8.99
CA ARG A 10 15.24 4.68 9.92
C ARG A 10 15.12 3.18 10.21
N PRO A 11 16.24 2.43 10.27
CA PRO A 11 16.22 0.98 10.51
C PRO A 11 15.59 0.62 11.87
N GLN A 12 15.60 1.55 12.84
CA GLN A 12 14.98 1.39 14.15
C GLN A 12 13.49 1.03 14.06
N ALA A 13 12.76 1.52 13.05
CA ALA A 13 11.35 1.16 12.85
C ALA A 13 11.19 -0.33 12.52
N ALA A 14 12.04 -0.87 11.64
CA ALA A 14 12.01 -2.28 11.28
C ALA A 14 12.47 -3.17 12.45
N ILE A 15 13.51 -2.76 13.18
CA ILE A 15 13.98 -3.46 14.40
C ILE A 15 12.85 -3.52 15.43
N HIS A 16 12.20 -2.39 15.71
CA HIS A 16 11.05 -2.33 16.60
C HIS A 16 9.92 -3.27 16.16
N ALA A 17 9.61 -3.33 14.86
CA ALA A 17 8.58 -4.21 14.34
C ALA A 17 8.89 -5.70 14.57
N CYS A 18 10.16 -6.10 14.48
CA CYS A 18 10.63 -7.46 14.72
C CYS A 18 10.67 -7.82 16.21
N GLU A 19 11.16 -6.93 17.06
CA GLU A 19 11.46 -7.24 18.47
C GLU A 19 10.29 -6.97 19.42
N ASN A 20 9.47 -5.94 19.14
CA ASN A 20 8.43 -5.54 20.09
C ASN A 20 7.20 -6.46 20.01
N ARG A 21 6.83 -7.08 21.15
CA ARG A 21 5.62 -7.91 21.29
C ARG A 21 4.32 -7.19 20.91
N ARG A 22 4.25 -5.86 21.03
CA ARG A 22 3.08 -5.05 20.64
C ARG A 22 3.07 -4.66 19.16
N ALA A 23 4.11 -4.96 18.38
CA ALA A 23 4.16 -4.60 16.96
C ALA A 23 2.94 -5.10 16.15
N PRO A 24 2.37 -6.31 16.39
CA PRO A 24 1.16 -6.74 15.69
C PRO A 24 -0.03 -5.79 15.85
N LEU A 25 -0.22 -5.16 17.01
CA LEU A 25 -1.29 -4.18 17.22
C LEU A 25 -1.12 -2.94 16.35
N TRP A 26 0.13 -2.49 16.18
CA TRP A 26 0.45 -1.38 15.28
C TRP A 26 0.18 -1.74 13.82
N ILE A 27 0.55 -2.95 13.40
CA ILE A 27 0.30 -3.43 12.03
C ILE A 27 -1.20 -3.47 11.76
N SER A 28 -2.00 -4.03 12.66
CA SER A 28 -3.46 -4.03 12.54
C SER A 28 -4.02 -2.62 12.47
N ALA A 29 -3.53 -1.69 13.30
CA ALA A 29 -3.94 -0.29 13.25
C ALA A 29 -3.58 0.37 11.90
N PHE A 30 -2.39 0.09 11.34
CA PHE A 30 -2.00 0.60 10.03
C PHE A 30 -2.84 -0.01 8.90
N ILE A 31 -3.13 -1.30 8.94
CA ILE A 31 -4.04 -1.95 7.97
C ILE A 31 -5.42 -1.28 8.00
N MET A 32 -5.99 -1.10 9.20
CA MET A 32 -7.28 -0.45 9.37
C MET A 32 -7.25 1.01 8.89
N LEU A 33 -6.19 1.75 9.23
CA LEU A 33 -6.02 3.15 8.82
C LEU A 33 -5.94 3.27 7.29
N ILE A 34 -5.04 2.53 6.65
CA ILE A 34 -4.84 2.58 5.20
C ILE A 34 -6.11 2.16 4.46
N GLY A 35 -6.72 1.05 4.87
CA GLY A 35 -7.95 0.56 4.25
C GLY A 35 -9.12 1.53 4.39
N THR A 36 -9.26 2.15 5.56
CA THR A 36 -10.31 3.16 5.81
C THR A 36 -10.07 4.42 4.97
N VAL A 37 -8.85 4.97 4.99
CA VAL A 37 -8.50 6.17 4.21
C VAL A 37 -8.71 5.91 2.71
N TYR A 38 -8.25 4.76 2.21
CA TYR A 38 -8.46 4.36 0.82
C TYR A 38 -9.96 4.24 0.48
N GLY A 39 -10.75 3.54 1.31
CA GLY A 39 -12.19 3.39 1.08
C GLY A 39 -12.96 4.72 1.11
N VAL A 40 -12.61 5.62 2.03
CA VAL A 40 -13.17 6.97 2.09
C VAL A 40 -12.82 7.77 0.84
N LEU A 41 -11.57 7.72 0.37
CA LEU A 41 -11.15 8.39 -0.85
C LEU A 41 -11.92 7.87 -2.07
N VAL A 42 -12.10 6.55 -2.21
CA VAL A 42 -12.89 5.97 -3.30
C VAL A 42 -14.33 6.47 -3.24
N ALA A 43 -14.99 6.42 -2.08
CA ALA A 43 -16.36 6.89 -1.92
C ALA A 43 -16.52 8.38 -2.26
N LEU A 44 -15.59 9.23 -1.82
CA LEU A 44 -15.58 10.66 -2.14
C LEU A 44 -15.42 10.89 -3.64
N LEU A 45 -14.52 10.16 -4.29
CA LEU A 45 -14.27 10.28 -5.73
C LEU A 45 -15.46 9.75 -6.55
N GLN A 46 -16.04 8.61 -6.17
CA GLN A 46 -17.26 8.09 -6.80
C GLN A 46 -18.41 9.10 -6.68
N ARG A 47 -18.60 9.69 -5.49
CA ARG A 47 -19.61 10.75 -5.29
C ARG A 47 -19.32 11.99 -6.11
N GLY A 48 -18.04 12.36 -6.26
CA GLY A 48 -17.60 13.51 -7.04
C GLY A 48 -17.77 13.34 -8.55
N PHE A 49 -17.51 12.14 -9.07
CA PHE A 49 -17.67 11.84 -10.50
C PHE A 49 -19.13 11.62 -10.89
N GLY A 50 -19.94 11.05 -9.98
CA GLY A 50 -21.33 10.69 -10.24
C GLY A 50 -21.43 9.42 -11.10
N GLY A 51 -22.35 9.42 -12.07
CA GLY A 51 -22.65 8.25 -12.89
C GLY A 51 -23.42 7.19 -12.12
N GLU A 52 -23.25 5.93 -12.53
CA GLU A 52 -23.89 4.77 -11.90
C GLU A 52 -22.84 3.80 -11.34
N LEU A 53 -23.16 3.19 -10.20
CA LEU A 53 -22.47 2.05 -9.63
C LEU A 53 -23.36 0.82 -9.81
N GLN A 54 -22.94 -0.12 -10.65
CA GLN A 54 -23.69 -1.34 -10.94
C GLN A 54 -25.15 -1.08 -11.37
N GLY A 55 -25.39 -0.03 -12.15
CA GLY A 55 -26.72 0.37 -12.64
C GLY A 55 -27.56 1.20 -11.65
N ILE A 56 -27.00 1.56 -10.49
CA ILE A 56 -27.66 2.47 -9.53
C ILE A 56 -26.97 3.83 -9.60
N PRO A 57 -27.69 4.95 -9.85
CA PRO A 57 -27.09 6.27 -9.83
C PRO A 57 -26.44 6.57 -8.48
N VAL A 58 -25.17 7.01 -8.49
CA VAL A 58 -24.40 7.27 -7.26
C VAL A 58 -25.05 8.36 -6.40
N VAL A 59 -25.81 9.27 -7.03
CA VAL A 59 -26.55 10.34 -6.36
C VAL A 59 -27.63 9.80 -5.42
N ASP A 60 -28.26 8.68 -5.78
CA ASP A 60 -29.36 8.05 -5.04
C ASP A 60 -28.87 7.18 -3.88
N ILE A 61 -27.59 6.78 -3.91
CA ILE A 61 -26.98 6.02 -2.82
C ILE A 61 -26.69 6.98 -1.64
N PRO A 62 -27.23 6.71 -0.43
CA PRO A 62 -26.90 7.52 0.74
C PRO A 62 -25.39 7.52 1.00
N PHE A 63 -24.81 8.70 1.25
CA PHE A 63 -23.36 8.85 1.33
C PHE A 63 -22.70 7.95 2.38
N TRP A 64 -23.35 7.72 3.52
CA TRP A 64 -22.83 6.82 4.55
C TRP A 64 -22.80 5.35 4.10
N VAL A 65 -23.75 4.91 3.26
CA VAL A 65 -23.76 3.58 2.65
C VAL A 65 -22.62 3.45 1.66
N LEU A 66 -22.44 4.46 0.81
CA LEU A 66 -21.34 4.52 -0.16
C LEU A 66 -19.98 4.47 0.55
N MET A 67 -19.82 5.24 1.64
CA MET A 67 -18.59 5.28 2.42
C MET A 67 -18.32 3.95 3.13
N LEU A 68 -19.28 3.40 3.88
CA LEU A 68 -19.12 2.12 4.57
C LEU A 68 -18.87 0.97 3.57
N GLY A 69 -19.61 1.00 2.45
CA GLY A 69 -19.49 0.05 1.36
C GLY A 69 -18.12 0.05 0.69
N ASN A 70 -17.35 1.14 0.77
CA ASN A 70 -15.97 1.20 0.29
C ASN A 70 -14.91 1.00 1.41
N ILE A 71 -15.20 1.36 2.67
CA ILE A 71 -14.28 1.13 3.79
C ILE A 71 -14.03 -0.36 4.00
N LEU A 72 -15.08 -1.17 4.04
CA LEU A 72 -14.96 -2.61 4.28
C LEU A 72 -14.08 -3.33 3.22
N PRO A 73 -14.35 -3.20 1.90
CA PRO A 73 -13.47 -3.74 0.89
C PRO A 73 -12.10 -3.04 0.89
N GLY A 74 -12.01 -1.76 1.27
CA GLY A 74 -10.72 -1.08 1.40
C GLY A 74 -9.79 -1.72 2.43
N VAL A 75 -10.33 -2.10 3.60
CA VAL A 75 -9.61 -2.88 4.61
C VAL A 75 -9.23 -4.26 4.09
N LEU A 76 -10.16 -4.97 3.44
CA LEU A 76 -9.88 -6.29 2.86
C LEU A 76 -8.78 -6.23 1.79
N ILE A 77 -8.85 -5.27 0.87
CA ILE A 77 -7.85 -5.02 -0.17
C ILE A 77 -6.50 -4.73 0.48
N THR A 78 -6.46 -3.93 1.55
CA THR A 78 -5.21 -3.63 2.26
C THR A 78 -4.58 -4.90 2.85
N ILE A 79 -5.38 -5.80 3.43
CA ILE A 79 -4.92 -7.10 3.93
C ILE A 79 -4.35 -7.95 2.77
N MET A 80 -5.11 -8.09 1.68
CA MET A 80 -4.71 -8.89 0.52
C MET A 80 -3.44 -8.36 -0.14
N ILE A 81 -3.36 -7.05 -0.37
CA ILE A 81 -2.18 -6.39 -0.93
C ILE A 81 -0.99 -6.55 0.01
N HIS A 82 -1.17 -6.38 1.32
CA HIS A 82 -0.08 -6.55 2.28
C HIS A 82 0.48 -7.97 2.23
N ILE A 83 -0.38 -8.99 2.23
CA ILE A 83 0.05 -10.39 2.07
C ILE A 83 0.77 -10.59 0.74
N GLY A 84 0.19 -10.13 -0.37
CA GLY A 84 0.76 -10.28 -1.72
C GLY A 84 2.15 -9.64 -1.85
N ILE A 85 2.29 -8.38 -1.43
CA ILE A 85 3.58 -7.65 -1.42
C ILE A 85 4.59 -8.40 -0.55
N MET A 86 4.21 -8.90 0.63
CA MET A 86 5.15 -9.61 1.50
C MET A 86 5.59 -10.95 0.91
N LEU A 87 4.72 -11.66 0.20
CA LEU A 87 5.09 -12.87 -0.54
C LEU A 87 6.09 -12.56 -1.65
N VAL A 88 5.85 -11.50 -2.44
CA VAL A 88 6.79 -11.08 -3.48
C VAL A 88 8.13 -10.67 -2.88
N ALA A 89 8.13 -9.85 -1.84
CA ALA A 89 9.35 -9.43 -1.17
C ALA A 89 10.13 -10.62 -0.59
N TRP A 90 9.42 -11.62 -0.04
CA TRP A 90 10.03 -12.86 0.44
C TRP A 90 10.65 -13.68 -0.69
N LEU A 91 9.98 -13.81 -1.83
CA LEU A 91 10.54 -14.47 -3.02
C LEU A 91 11.82 -13.78 -3.48
N MET A 92 11.87 -12.44 -3.49
CA MET A 92 13.10 -11.69 -3.84
C MET A 92 14.22 -11.95 -2.83
N ALA A 93 13.89 -12.03 -1.54
CA ALA A 93 14.86 -12.39 -0.51
C ALA A 93 15.41 -13.81 -0.71
N LYS A 94 14.55 -14.79 -1.02
CA LYS A 94 14.97 -16.16 -1.32
C LYS A 94 15.84 -16.23 -2.58
N ALA A 95 15.46 -15.52 -3.64
CA ALA A 95 16.20 -15.49 -4.91
C ALA A 95 17.63 -14.97 -4.74
N LEU A 96 17.86 -14.07 -3.78
CA LEU A 96 19.18 -13.50 -3.48
C LEU A 96 19.91 -14.22 -2.33
N GLY A 97 19.49 -15.43 -1.98
CA GLY A 97 20.14 -16.26 -0.97
C GLY A 97 19.98 -15.76 0.47
N GLY A 98 18.89 -15.04 0.76
CA GLY A 98 18.54 -14.65 2.12
C GLY A 98 17.97 -15.79 2.96
N PRO A 99 17.93 -15.60 4.29
CA PRO A 99 17.41 -16.60 5.22
C PRO A 99 15.94 -16.93 4.92
N GLY A 100 15.18 -15.97 4.39
CA GLY A 100 13.79 -16.18 4.00
C GLY A 100 12.84 -16.11 5.17
N GLU A 101 13.14 -15.24 6.14
CA GLU A 101 12.38 -15.03 7.37
C GLU A 101 11.05 -14.32 7.08
N LEU A 102 10.06 -15.05 6.54
CA LEU A 102 8.77 -14.50 6.13
C LEU A 102 8.03 -13.83 7.30
N GLY A 103 8.10 -14.42 8.50
CA GLY A 103 7.45 -13.86 9.69
C GLY A 103 8.00 -12.49 10.11
N LEU A 104 9.33 -12.32 10.05
CA LEU A 104 9.96 -11.03 10.33
C LEU A 104 9.68 -10.01 9.22
N LEU A 105 9.73 -10.46 7.97
CA LEU A 105 9.42 -9.64 6.81
C LEU A 105 7.97 -9.13 6.87
N TYR A 106 7.00 -9.99 7.16
CA TYR A 106 5.60 -9.63 7.30
C TYR A 106 5.40 -8.59 8.39
N ARG A 107 6.01 -8.80 9.57
CA ARG A 107 5.92 -7.87 10.69
C ARG A 107 6.50 -6.50 10.37
N ALA A 108 7.71 -6.46 9.83
CA ALA A 108 8.33 -5.21 9.44
C ALA A 108 7.61 -4.55 8.25
N GLY A 109 7.04 -5.34 7.35
CA GLY A 109 6.29 -4.88 6.19
C GLY A 109 5.04 -4.10 6.53
N GLY A 110 4.37 -4.47 7.63
CA GLY A 110 3.22 -3.72 8.12
C GLY A 110 3.58 -2.28 8.48
N TYR A 111 4.84 -1.99 8.82
CA TYR A 111 5.31 -0.64 9.12
C TYR A 111 5.59 0.18 7.86
N LEU A 112 5.58 -0.43 6.68
CA LEU A 112 5.65 0.30 5.40
C LEU A 112 4.28 0.81 4.96
N LEU A 113 3.17 0.29 5.52
CA LEU A 113 1.82 0.69 5.12
C LEU A 113 1.59 2.21 5.23
N PRO A 114 2.00 2.92 6.30
CA PRO A 114 1.87 4.38 6.35
C PRO A 114 2.62 5.12 5.23
N LEU A 115 3.69 4.54 4.69
CA LEU A 115 4.48 5.15 3.60
C LEU A 115 3.74 5.13 2.26
N SER A 116 2.68 4.32 2.11
CA SER A 116 1.84 4.31 0.92
C SER A 116 0.72 5.35 0.94
N LEU A 117 0.50 6.07 2.06
CA LEU A 117 -0.52 7.12 2.16
C LEU A 117 -0.50 8.13 1.00
N PRO A 118 0.67 8.65 0.56
CA PRO A 118 0.71 9.56 -0.57
C PRO A 118 0.19 8.95 -1.88
N ALA A 119 0.31 7.64 -2.07
CA ALA A 119 -0.14 6.99 -3.30
C ALA A 119 -1.65 6.73 -3.35
N LEU A 120 -2.35 6.75 -2.21
CA LEU A 120 -3.77 6.37 -2.12
C LEU A 120 -4.69 7.22 -3.01
N PRO A 121 -4.53 8.55 -3.18
CA PRO A 121 -5.37 9.34 -4.07
C PRO A 121 -5.33 8.85 -5.53
N ALA A 122 -4.16 8.48 -6.05
CA ALA A 122 -4.04 7.95 -7.41
C ALA A 122 -4.71 6.59 -7.55
N VAL A 123 -4.49 5.70 -6.58
CA VAL A 123 -5.10 4.36 -6.57
C VAL A 123 -6.63 4.46 -6.47
N ALA A 124 -7.13 5.30 -5.55
CA ALA A 124 -8.55 5.53 -5.37
C ALA A 124 -9.20 6.18 -6.60
N PHE A 125 -8.50 7.10 -7.27
CA PHE A 125 -8.96 7.70 -8.52
C PHE A 125 -9.16 6.63 -9.59
N THR A 126 -8.15 5.81 -9.87
CA THR A 126 -8.24 4.74 -10.88
C THR A 126 -9.44 3.84 -10.59
N VAL A 127 -9.63 3.43 -9.33
CA VAL A 127 -10.75 2.56 -8.94
C VAL A 127 -12.10 3.25 -9.07
N ALA A 128 -12.23 4.49 -8.62
CA ALA A 128 -13.48 5.24 -8.76
C ALA A 128 -13.85 5.44 -10.23
N THR A 129 -12.88 5.71 -11.12
CA THR A 129 -13.13 5.88 -12.56
C THR A 129 -13.48 4.58 -13.28
N THR A 130 -12.96 3.43 -12.84
CA THR A 130 -13.26 2.14 -13.50
C THR A 130 -14.54 1.49 -12.97
N THR A 131 -14.98 1.86 -11.77
CA THR A 131 -16.18 1.29 -11.15
C THR A 131 -17.45 2.09 -11.41
N THR A 132 -17.31 3.37 -11.82
CA THR A 132 -18.45 4.23 -12.17
C THR A 132 -18.56 4.38 -13.68
N THR A 133 -19.80 4.49 -14.20
CA THR A 133 -20.08 4.77 -15.62
C THR A 133 -20.06 6.27 -15.95
N ALA A 134 -19.41 7.07 -15.09
CA ALA A 134 -19.40 8.52 -15.23
C ALA A 134 -18.67 8.94 -16.52
N HIS A 135 -19.41 9.54 -17.45
CA HIS A 135 -18.86 10.09 -18.70
C HIS A 135 -17.99 11.35 -18.46
N SER A 136 -17.96 11.85 -17.22
CA SER A 136 -17.28 13.07 -16.79
C SER A 136 -15.99 12.82 -16.00
N ALA A 137 -15.56 11.56 -15.83
CA ALA A 137 -14.27 11.26 -15.22
C ALA A 137 -13.15 11.87 -16.08
N GLY A 138 -12.64 13.02 -15.66
CA GLY A 138 -11.53 13.69 -16.34
C GLY A 138 -10.22 12.90 -16.26
N SER A 139 -9.15 13.45 -16.81
CA SER A 139 -7.81 12.86 -16.66
C SER A 139 -7.35 12.89 -15.20
N MET A 140 -6.57 11.89 -14.77
CA MET A 140 -5.98 11.85 -13.43
C MET A 140 -5.19 13.15 -13.14
N PRO A 141 -5.48 13.86 -12.03
CA PRO A 141 -4.74 15.05 -11.65
C PRO A 141 -3.25 14.79 -11.52
N MET A 142 -2.41 15.68 -12.05
CA MET A 142 -0.95 15.57 -11.99
C MET A 142 -0.45 15.42 -10.53
N LEU A 143 -1.09 16.10 -9.58
CA LEU A 143 -0.76 15.99 -8.16
C LEU A 143 -0.86 14.55 -7.65
N TYR A 144 -1.86 13.79 -8.09
CA TYR A 144 -2.02 12.39 -7.65
C TYR A 144 -0.89 11.52 -8.18
N GLN A 145 -0.44 11.76 -9.41
CA GLN A 145 0.71 11.06 -9.99
C GLN A 145 2.01 11.37 -9.22
N VAL A 146 2.24 12.65 -8.89
CA VAL A 146 3.41 13.06 -8.09
C VAL A 146 3.39 12.38 -6.73
N LEU A 147 2.25 12.41 -6.03
CA LEU A 147 2.12 11.76 -4.72
C LEU A 147 2.28 10.23 -4.82
N ALA A 148 1.82 9.60 -5.90
CA ALA A 148 2.04 8.18 -6.15
C ALA A 148 3.52 7.84 -6.33
N ILE A 149 4.26 8.64 -7.08
CA ILE A 149 5.71 8.49 -7.24
C ILE A 149 6.41 8.66 -5.88
N CYS A 150 6.05 9.68 -5.11
CA CYS A 150 6.58 9.87 -3.76
C CYS A 150 6.28 8.68 -2.84
N GLY A 151 5.05 8.18 -2.82
CA GLY A 151 4.65 7.03 -2.03
C GLY A 151 5.41 5.76 -2.43
N ALA A 152 5.58 5.52 -3.73
CA ALA A 152 6.37 4.41 -4.25
C ALA A 152 7.84 4.52 -3.82
N ALA A 153 8.45 5.71 -3.94
CA ALA A 153 9.84 5.94 -3.53
C ALA A 153 10.03 5.73 -2.02
N LEU A 154 9.12 6.22 -1.18
CA LEU A 154 9.14 6.00 0.27
C LEU A 154 9.01 4.51 0.59
N PHE A 155 8.05 3.82 -0.04
CA PHE A 155 7.84 2.39 0.16
C PHE A 155 9.07 1.56 -0.23
N LEU A 156 9.65 1.79 -1.40
CA LEU A 156 10.83 1.06 -1.88
C LEU A 156 12.06 1.34 -1.01
N THR A 157 12.22 2.57 -0.54
CA THR A 157 13.32 2.91 0.39
C THR A 157 13.12 2.26 1.76
N GLY A 158 11.88 2.20 2.25
CA GLY A 158 11.57 1.46 3.47
C GLY A 158 11.79 -0.04 3.32
N LEU A 159 11.45 -0.61 2.16
CA LEU A 159 11.69 -2.01 1.82
C LEU A 159 13.18 -2.34 1.79
N HIS A 160 14.03 -1.43 1.31
CA HIS A 160 15.49 -1.57 1.39
C HIS A 160 15.95 -1.75 2.84
N GLN A 161 15.52 -0.88 3.76
CA GLN A 161 15.90 -1.00 5.16
C GLN A 161 15.36 -2.28 5.80
N MET A 162 14.15 -2.68 5.43
CA MET A 162 13.58 -3.95 5.88
C MET A 162 14.40 -5.15 5.46
N PHE A 163 14.85 -5.23 4.21
CA PHE A 163 15.70 -6.35 3.78
C PHE A 163 17.02 -6.38 4.55
N ARG A 164 17.60 -5.22 4.86
CA ARG A 164 18.82 -5.15 5.68
C ARG A 164 18.59 -5.70 7.09
N VAL A 165 17.46 -5.35 7.72
CA VAL A 165 17.16 -5.78 9.09
C VAL A 165 16.68 -7.23 9.14
N THR A 166 15.71 -7.60 8.31
CA THR A 166 15.03 -8.91 8.40
C THR A 166 15.78 -10.04 7.69
N GLN A 167 16.53 -9.74 6.64
CA GLN A 167 17.24 -10.74 5.83
C GLN A 167 18.76 -10.65 6.02
N ASN A 168 19.23 -9.76 6.91
CA ASN A 168 20.64 -9.48 7.13
C ASN A 168 21.42 -9.18 5.83
N PHE A 169 20.77 -8.49 4.89
CA PHE A 169 21.38 -8.17 3.61
C PHE A 169 22.37 -7.01 3.74
N PRO A 170 23.56 -7.10 3.09
CA PRO A 170 24.36 -5.91 2.86
C PRO A 170 23.60 -4.96 1.93
N SER A 171 23.95 -3.67 1.96
CA SER A 171 23.20 -2.61 1.25
C SER A 171 22.99 -2.92 -0.24
N VAL A 172 24.03 -3.41 -0.92
CA VAL A 172 23.98 -3.76 -2.35
C VAL A 172 22.96 -4.88 -2.62
N ARG A 173 22.95 -5.93 -1.80
CA ARG A 173 22.00 -7.04 -1.96
C ARG A 173 20.57 -6.61 -1.66
N ALA A 174 20.37 -5.75 -0.66
CA ALA A 174 19.06 -5.14 -0.39
C ALA A 174 18.57 -4.29 -1.56
N LEU A 175 19.45 -3.49 -2.20
CA LEU A 175 19.10 -2.71 -3.39
C LEU A 175 18.70 -3.62 -4.55
N LEU A 176 19.44 -4.71 -4.80
CA LEU A 176 19.07 -5.70 -5.82
C LEU A 176 17.71 -6.34 -5.53
N ALA A 177 17.42 -6.66 -4.26
CA ALA A 177 16.12 -7.22 -3.87
C ALA A 177 14.96 -6.25 -4.14
N VAL A 178 15.16 -4.97 -3.83
CA VAL A 178 14.18 -3.90 -4.11
C VAL A 178 14.03 -3.68 -5.61
N ALA A 179 15.12 -3.71 -6.38
CA ALA A 179 15.08 -3.57 -7.83
C ALA A 179 14.31 -4.71 -8.49
N LEU A 180 14.55 -5.97 -8.06
CA LEU A 180 13.79 -7.13 -8.52
C LEU A 180 12.31 -7.04 -8.13
N PHE A 181 12.02 -6.59 -6.90
CA PHE A 181 10.65 -6.35 -6.45
C PHE A 181 9.95 -5.33 -7.36
N ALA A 182 10.59 -4.18 -7.62
CA ALA A 182 10.03 -3.13 -8.46
C ALA A 182 9.84 -3.60 -9.91
N ALA A 183 10.83 -4.29 -10.49
CA ALA A 183 10.74 -4.85 -11.83
C ALA A 183 9.60 -5.87 -11.94
N PHE A 184 9.42 -6.73 -10.93
CA PHE A 184 8.32 -7.68 -10.87
C PHE A 184 6.96 -6.96 -10.78
N SER A 185 6.84 -5.93 -9.93
CA SER A 185 5.61 -5.14 -9.84
C SER A 185 5.26 -4.43 -11.15
N VAL A 186 6.25 -3.84 -11.83
CA VAL A 186 6.04 -3.20 -13.15
C VAL A 186 5.65 -4.24 -14.21
N SER A 187 6.27 -5.43 -14.19
CA SER A 187 5.93 -6.52 -15.10
C SER A 187 4.47 -6.95 -14.94
N ILE A 188 3.98 -7.11 -13.70
CA ILE A 188 2.55 -7.39 -13.45
C ILE A 188 1.66 -6.29 -14.03
N LEU A 189 2.01 -5.02 -13.82
CA LEU A 189 1.23 -3.90 -14.35
C LEU A 189 1.22 -3.86 -15.88
N SER A 190 2.27 -4.35 -16.54
CA SER A 190 2.33 -4.42 -18.01
C SER A 190 1.51 -5.54 -18.63
N LEU A 191 1.05 -6.49 -17.81
CA LEU A 191 0.20 -7.62 -18.24
C LEU A 191 -1.30 -7.32 -18.09
N ALA A 192 -1.64 -6.28 -17.32
CA ALA A 192 -3.01 -5.84 -17.05
C ALA A 192 -3.46 -4.77 -18.05
#